data_AF-A0A3B0Z6A8-F1
#
_entry.id   AF-A0A3B0Z6A8-F1
#
_cell.length_a   1.000
_cell.length_b   1.000
_cell.length_c   1.000
_cell.angle_alpha   90.00
_cell.angle_beta   90.00
_cell.angle_gamma   90.00
#
_symmetry.space_group_name_H-M   'P 1'
#
loop_
_entity.id
_entity.type
_entity.pdbx_description
1 polymer ?
#
loop_
_entity_poly.entity_id
_entity_poly.type
_entity_poly.pdbx_seq_one_letter_code
_entity_poly.pdbx_strand_id
1 'polypeptide(L)'
;MRKPDRYVGVDKDINGGMTSIGKIIRDAWVFGLIADTETCEGWNLAGIDALLQKVNTEWDKYGCMVSQLPESLAQRHCEIHTQAMRKAKVAGWSGEYETGDEEA
;
A
#
# COMPACT_ATOMS: atom_id res chain seq x y z
N MET A 1 -5.89 23.76 -12.94
CA MET A 1 -5.71 23.33 -11.54
C MET A 1 -4.34 22.67 -11.41
N ARG A 2 -3.45 23.19 -10.53
CA ARG A 2 -2.23 22.46 -10.16
C ARG A 2 -2.67 21.21 -9.39
N LYS A 3 -2.19 20.04 -9.80
CA LYS A 3 -2.34 18.83 -8.98
C LYS A 3 -1.79 19.14 -7.58
N PRO A 4 -2.43 18.67 -6.50
CA PRO A 4 -1.89 18.87 -5.17
C PRO A 4 -0.45 18.34 -5.15
N ASP A 5 0.48 19.17 -4.68
CA ASP A 5 1.91 18.87 -4.62
C ASP A 5 2.23 17.76 -3.59
N ARG A 6 1.24 17.46 -2.74
CA ARG A 6 1.34 16.59 -1.59
C ARG A 6 0.29 15.50 -1.62
N TYR A 7 0.68 14.32 -1.18
CA TYR A 7 -0.17 13.17 -0.98
C TYR A 7 -1.18 13.45 0.14
N VAL A 8 -2.42 13.03 -0.09
CA VAL A 8 -3.54 13.29 0.82
C VAL A 8 -3.54 12.38 2.05
N GLY A 9 -2.69 11.35 2.05
CA GLY A 9 -2.62 10.32 3.09
C GLY A 9 -3.43 9.08 2.70
N VAL A 10 -2.91 7.89 3.03
CA VAL A 10 -3.50 6.61 2.56
C VAL A 10 -4.94 6.39 3.02
N ASP A 11 -5.32 6.86 4.21
CA ASP A 11 -6.71 6.75 4.70
C ASP A 11 -7.69 7.72 3.99
N LYS A 12 -7.19 8.79 3.35
CA LYS A 12 -7.99 9.81 2.64
C LYS A 12 -7.86 9.68 1.11
N ASP A 13 -7.05 8.75 0.63
CA ASP A 13 -6.81 8.54 -0.79
C ASP A 13 -8.02 7.87 -1.46
N ILE A 14 -8.10 8.01 -2.78
CA ILE A 14 -9.18 7.42 -3.58
C ILE A 14 -9.23 5.91 -3.35
N ASN A 15 -10.43 5.33 -3.46
CA ASN A 15 -10.67 3.92 -3.19
C ASN A 15 -10.21 3.46 -1.79
N GLY A 16 -10.21 4.36 -0.80
CA GLY A 16 -9.76 4.07 0.57
C GLY A 16 -8.27 3.68 0.63
N GLY A 17 -7.45 4.26 -0.24
CA GLY A 17 -6.02 3.94 -0.33
C GLY A 17 -5.69 2.66 -1.09
N MET A 18 -6.65 2.05 -1.79
CA MET A 18 -6.37 0.96 -2.73
C MET A 18 -5.79 1.49 -4.06
N THR A 19 -4.67 2.21 -3.95
CA THR A 19 -3.88 2.79 -5.05
C THR A 19 -2.46 2.24 -5.03
N SER A 20 -1.67 2.50 -6.08
CA SER A 20 -0.26 2.14 -6.10
C SER A 20 0.52 2.78 -4.94
N ILE A 21 0.24 4.06 -4.63
CA ILE A 21 0.86 4.76 -3.50
C ILE A 21 0.45 4.12 -2.17
N GLY A 22 -0.84 3.84 -2.00
CA GLY A 22 -1.30 3.18 -0.78
C GLY A 22 -0.72 1.76 -0.61
N LYS A 23 -0.50 1.02 -1.70
CA LYS A 23 0.20 -0.27 -1.65
C LYS A 23 1.64 -0.10 -1.17
N ILE A 24 2.38 0.87 -1.71
CA ILE A 24 3.77 1.17 -1.29
C ILE A 24 3.83 1.47 0.21
N ILE A 25 2.91 2.28 0.72
CA ILE A 25 2.84 2.64 2.14
C ILE A 25 2.55 1.39 3.00
N ARG A 26 1.61 0.54 2.58
CA ARG A 26 1.32 -0.73 3.28
C ARG A 26 2.51 -1.68 3.28
N ASP A 27 3.19 -1.83 2.16
CA ASP A 27 4.38 -2.68 2.07
C ASP A 27 5.52 -2.10 2.92
N ALA A 28 5.66 -0.78 3.01
CA ALA A 28 6.58 -0.12 3.92
C ALA A 28 6.27 -0.42 5.39
N TRP A 29 4.98 -0.50 5.78
CA TRP A 29 4.57 -0.93 7.13
C TRP A 29 4.90 -2.40 7.40
N VAL A 30 4.82 -3.27 6.38
CA VAL A 30 5.19 -4.69 6.48
C VAL A 30 6.67 -4.82 6.79
N PHE A 31 7.52 -4.11 6.04
CA PHE A 31 8.97 -4.14 6.23
C PHE A 31 9.48 -3.27 7.38
N GLY A 32 8.59 -2.52 8.04
CA GLY A 32 8.96 -1.62 9.14
C GLY A 32 9.83 -0.43 8.69
N LEU A 33 9.75 -0.03 7.41
CA LEU A 33 10.46 1.12 6.87
C LEU A 33 9.89 2.45 7.38
N ILE A 34 8.60 2.46 7.74
CA ILE A 34 7.88 3.54 8.42
C ILE A 34 6.97 2.94 9.49
N ALA A 35 6.46 3.76 10.41
CA ALA A 35 5.51 3.32 11.43
C ALA A 35 4.20 2.85 10.79
N ASP A 36 3.54 1.84 11.37
CA ASP A 36 2.24 1.30 10.93
C ASP A 36 1.07 2.30 10.98
N THR A 37 1.28 3.43 11.67
CA THR A 37 0.36 4.56 11.80
C THR A 37 0.70 5.73 10.86
N GLU A 38 1.85 5.68 10.19
CA GLU A 38 2.29 6.74 9.27
C GLU A 38 1.51 6.66 7.96
N THR A 39 0.61 7.61 7.73
CA THR A 39 -0.26 7.64 6.54
C THR A 39 0.39 8.32 5.34
N CYS A 40 1.57 8.91 5.52
CA CYS A 40 2.27 9.76 4.57
C CYS A 40 1.45 10.99 4.12
N GLU A 41 0.51 11.45 4.94
CA GLU A 41 -0.24 12.67 4.68
C GLU A 41 0.71 13.89 4.60
N GLY A 42 0.58 14.68 3.55
CA GLY A 42 1.42 15.85 3.33
C GLY A 42 2.78 15.55 2.69
N TRP A 43 3.11 14.29 2.42
CA TRP A 43 4.35 13.93 1.72
C TRP A 43 4.33 14.40 0.27
N ASN A 44 5.46 14.88 -0.24
CA ASN A 44 5.59 15.17 -1.68
C ASN A 44 5.83 13.87 -2.47
N LEU A 45 5.66 13.94 -3.79
CA LEU A 45 5.87 12.77 -4.66
C LEU A 45 7.29 12.22 -4.58
N ALA A 46 8.30 13.09 -4.46
CA ALA A 46 9.69 12.65 -4.31
C ALA A 46 9.94 11.80 -3.06
N GLY A 47 9.26 12.11 -1.94
CA GLY A 47 9.31 11.31 -0.72
C GLY A 47 8.65 9.94 -0.90
N ILE A 48 7.53 9.90 -1.62
CA ILE A 48 6.85 8.64 -1.97
C ILE A 48 7.71 7.80 -2.92
N ASP A 49 8.33 8.40 -3.94
CA ASP A 49 9.27 7.72 -4.84
C ASP A 49 10.48 7.15 -4.08
N ALA A 50 11.03 7.92 -3.13
CA ALA A 50 12.12 7.43 -2.28
C ALA A 50 11.67 6.26 -1.40
N LEU A 51 10.43 6.27 -0.90
CA LEU A 51 9.85 5.16 -0.15
C LEU A 51 9.67 3.92 -1.03
N LEU A 52 9.16 4.10 -2.25
CA LEU A 52 9.03 3.03 -3.25
C LEU A 52 10.37 2.34 -3.51
N GLN A 53 11.46 3.11 -3.68
CA GLN A 53 12.78 2.50 -3.89
C GLN A 53 13.22 1.64 -2.71
N LYS A 54 12.98 2.09 -1.47
CA LYS A 54 13.30 1.31 -0.26
C LYS A 54 12.45 0.04 -0.17
N VAL A 55 11.15 0.15 -0.43
CA VAL A 55 10.22 -0.99 -0.44
C VAL A 55 10.63 -2.01 -1.50
N ASN A 56 10.96 -1.56 -2.71
CA ASN A 56 11.46 -2.43 -3.78
C ASN A 56 12.77 -3.12 -3.39
N THR A 57 13.68 -2.42 -2.71
CA THR A 57 14.92 -3.00 -2.21
C THR A 57 14.67 -4.11 -1.18
N GLU A 58 13.66 -3.95 -0.32
CA GLU A 58 13.27 -5.03 0.60
C GLU A 58 12.61 -6.20 -0.15
N TRP A 59 11.73 -5.92 -1.11
CA TRP A 59 11.10 -6.94 -1.93
C TRP A 59 12.09 -7.76 -2.76
N ASP A 60 13.15 -7.13 -3.29
CA ASP A 60 14.21 -7.79 -4.08
C ASP A 60 14.87 -8.94 -3.30
N LYS A 61 15.04 -8.77 -1.98
CA LYS A 61 15.57 -9.82 -1.08
C LYS A 61 14.71 -11.09 -1.05
N TYR A 62 13.42 -10.96 -1.37
CA TYR A 62 12.43 -12.03 -1.37
C TYR A 62 11.92 -12.32 -2.80
N GLY A 63 12.65 -11.92 -3.84
CA GLY A 63 12.26 -12.15 -5.23
C GLY A 63 10.92 -11.49 -5.62
N CYS A 64 10.57 -10.39 -4.95
CA CYS A 64 9.32 -9.65 -5.14
C CYS A 64 8.05 -10.50 -4.96
N MET A 65 8.13 -11.56 -4.14
CA MET A 65 7.03 -12.52 -3.99
C MET A 65 6.64 -12.70 -2.52
N VAL A 66 5.34 -12.54 -2.23
CA VAL A 66 4.80 -12.71 -0.86
C VAL A 66 5.06 -14.12 -0.32
N SER A 67 5.07 -15.14 -1.18
CA SER A 67 5.32 -16.53 -0.79
C SER A 67 6.77 -16.80 -0.36
N GLN A 68 7.71 -15.91 -0.68
CA GLN A 68 9.11 -15.99 -0.25
C GLN A 68 9.36 -15.21 1.05
N LEU A 69 8.35 -14.51 1.58
CA LEU A 69 8.47 -13.84 2.86
C LEU A 69 8.55 -14.85 4.01
N PRO A 70 9.36 -14.57 5.05
CA PRO A 70 9.25 -15.24 6.33
C PRO A 70 7.83 -15.18 6.89
N GLU A 71 7.42 -16.21 7.64
CA GLU A 71 6.07 -16.34 8.18
C GLU A 71 5.60 -15.09 8.95
N SER A 72 6.48 -14.46 9.73
CA SER A 72 6.18 -13.23 10.46
C SER A 72 5.84 -12.05 9.55
N LEU A 73 6.58 -11.87 8.44
CA LEU A 73 6.32 -10.81 7.47
C LEU A 73 5.11 -11.13 6.60
N ALA A 74 4.92 -12.39 6.22
CA ALA A 74 3.75 -12.83 5.47
C ALA A 74 2.45 -12.62 6.27
N GLN A 75 2.47 -12.96 7.57
CA GLN A 75 1.34 -12.71 8.46
C GLN A 75 1.05 -11.21 8.58
N ARG A 76 2.09 -10.40 8.84
CA ARG A 76 1.96 -8.94 8.92
C ARG A 76 1.41 -8.33 7.63
N HIS A 77 1.88 -8.79 6.47
CA HIS A 77 1.34 -8.39 5.17
C HIS A 77 -0.14 -8.73 5.04
N CYS A 78 -0.53 -9.97 5.36
CA CYS A 78 -1.92 -10.40 5.32
C CYS A 78 -2.81 -9.54 6.24
N GLU A 79 -2.39 -9.29 7.47
CA GLU A 79 -3.14 -8.49 8.44
C GLU A 79 -3.32 -7.04 7.96
N ILE A 80 -2.25 -6.40 7.51
CA ILE A 80 -2.28 -5.00 7.04
C ILE A 80 -3.17 -4.85 5.80
N HIS A 81 -2.97 -5.68 4.79
CA HIS A 81 -3.75 -5.60 3.55
C HIS A 81 -5.22 -5.97 3.78
N THR A 82 -5.50 -6.96 4.63
CA THR A 82 -6.88 -7.29 5.00
C THR A 82 -7.58 -6.14 5.72
N GLN A 83 -6.89 -5.47 6.64
CA GLN A 83 -7.45 -4.30 7.33
C GLN A 83 -7.70 -3.13 6.35
N ALA A 84 -6.77 -2.88 5.44
CA ALA A 84 -6.92 -1.85 4.42
C ALA A 84 -8.11 -2.14 3.49
N MET A 85 -8.27 -3.39 3.01
CA MET A 85 -9.43 -3.80 2.22
C MET A 85 -10.74 -3.58 2.98
N ARG A 86 -10.80 -3.92 4.28
CA ARG A 86 -12.01 -3.68 5.09
C ARG A 86 -12.32 -2.19 5.21
N LYS A 87 -11.31 -1.34 5.47
CA LYS A 87 -11.48 0.12 5.52
C LYS A 87 -11.97 0.66 4.17
N ALA A 88 -11.36 0.23 3.07
CA ALA A 88 -11.76 0.61 1.73
C ALA A 88 -13.22 0.22 1.43
N LYS A 89 -13.62 -1.01 1.79
CA LYS A 89 -15.02 -1.47 1.66
C LYS A 89 -16.00 -0.57 2.42
N VAL A 90 -15.67 -0.18 3.65
CA VAL A 90 -16.47 0.78 4.44
C VAL A 90 -16.52 2.16 3.78
N ALA A 91 -15.44 2.59 3.15
CA ALA A 91 -15.35 3.84 2.38
C ALA A 91 -16.06 3.78 1.01
N GLY A 92 -16.75 2.67 0.69
CA GLY A 92 -17.51 2.51 -0.56
C GLY A 92 -16.72 1.90 -1.72
N TRP A 93 -15.55 1.32 -1.47
CA TRP A 93 -14.82 0.56 -2.48
C TRP A 93 -15.42 -0.85 -2.63
N SER A 94 -16.05 -1.13 -3.78
CA SER A 94 -16.80 -2.36 -4.03
C SER A 94 -15.94 -3.60 -4.29
N GLY A 95 -14.61 -3.50 -4.32
CA GLY A 95 -13.71 -4.64 -4.60
C GLY A 95 -13.76 -5.18 -6.04
N GLU A 96 -14.67 -4.66 -6.88
CA GLU A 96 -14.92 -5.08 -8.26
C GLU A 96 -13.70 -4.90 -9.20
N TYR A 97 -12.64 -4.24 -8.73
CA TYR A 97 -11.41 -4.00 -9.49
C TYR A 97 -10.26 -4.97 -9.15
N GLU A 98 -10.42 -5.90 -8.20
CA GLU A 98 -9.37 -6.86 -7.82
C GLU A 98 -9.71 -8.33 -8.13
N THR A 99 -10.93 -8.60 -8.61
CA THR A 99 -11.32 -9.92 -9.16
C THR A 99 -12.07 -9.74 -10.48
N GLY A 100 -11.52 -8.89 -11.35
CA GLY A 100 -11.75 -9.06 -12.78
C GLY A 100 -11.01 -10.33 -13.21
N ASP A 101 -11.56 -11.49 -12.85
CA ASP A 101 -11.38 -12.69 -13.65
C ASP A 101 -11.59 -12.26 -15.10
N GLU A 102 -10.61 -12.54 -15.95
CA GLU A 102 -10.72 -12.35 -17.38
C GLU A 102 -11.82 -13.30 -17.90
N GLU A 103 -13.09 -12.88 -17.80
CA GLU A 103 -14.17 -13.47 -18.60
C GLU A 103 -14.19 -12.78 -19.97
N ALA A 104 -13.45 -13.37 -20.92
CA ALA A 104 -13.87 -13.54 -22.33
C ALA A 104 -12.88 -14.44 -23.11
#